data_AF-A0A9E1PHL3-F1
#
_entry.id   AF-A0A9E1PHL3-F1
#
_cell.length_a   1.000
_cell.length_b   1.000
_cell.length_c   1.000
_cell.angle_alpha   90.00
_cell.angle_beta   90.00
_cell.angle_gamma   90.00
#
_symmetry.space_group_name_H-M   'P 1'
#
loop_
_entity.id
_entity.type
_entity.pdbx_description
1 polymer ?
#
loop_
_entity_poly.entity_id
_entity_poly.type
_entity_poly.pdbx_seq_one_letter_code
_entity_poly.pdbx_strand_id
1 'polypeptide(L)' 'YVLRNYMAQAAIDAAQQGDYTEVNLLLEVLQAPFAEHPQAEKYAGLPPDWAEQISVSCSS' A
#
# COMPACT_ATOMS: atom_id res chain seq x y z
N TYR A 1 10.21 4.68 0.47
CA TYR A 1 8.81 4.33 0.23
C TYR A 1 7.91 5.49 0.59
N VAL A 2 6.89 5.73 -0.23
CA VAL A 2 5.87 6.76 -0.01
C VAL A 2 4.52 6.06 -0.13
N LEU A 3 3.62 6.29 0.83
CA LEU A 3 2.28 5.71 0.78
C LEU A 3 1.48 6.32 -0.37
N ARG A 4 1.30 5.56 -1.46
CA ARG A 4 0.45 5.93 -2.60
C ARG A 4 -0.96 5.39 -2.39
N ASN A 5 -1.95 6.04 -3.00
CA ASN A 5 -3.36 5.66 -2.86
C ASN A 5 -3.64 4.18 -3.16
N TYR A 6 -3.01 3.61 -4.20
CA TYR A 6 -3.20 2.21 -4.54
C TYR A 6 -2.65 1.23 -3.50
N MET A 7 -1.62 1.63 -2.77
CA MET A 7 -1.04 0.82 -1.69
C MET A 7 -2.06 0.73 -0.56
N ALA A 8 -2.64 1.87 -0.17
CA ALA A 8 -3.70 1.93 0.82
C ALA A 8 -4.93 1.13 0.38
N GLN A 9 -5.35 1.25 -0.87
CA GLN A 9 -6.50 0.49 -1.40
C GLN A 9 -6.23 -1.03 -1.37
N ALA A 10 -5.06 -1.48 -1.82
CA ALA A 10 -4.70 -2.90 -1.76
C ALA A 10 -4.74 -3.45 -0.32
N ALA A 11 -4.29 -2.66 0.66
CA ALA A 11 -4.36 -3.05 2.07
C ALA A 11 -5.78 -3.08 2.61
N ILE A 12 -6.66 -2.16 2.17
CA ILE A 12 -8.09 -2.16 2.53
C ILE A 12 -8.78 -3.40 1.97
N ASP A 13 -8.56 -3.71 0.68
CA ASP A 13 -9.19 -4.84 0.01
C ASP A 13 -8.79 -6.18 0.63
N ALA A 14 -7.52 -6.33 1.03
CA ALA A 14 -7.04 -7.50 1.76
C ALA A 14 -7.67 -7.58 3.17
N ALA A 15 -7.69 -6.47 3.90
CA ALA A 15 -8.23 -6.42 5.25
C ALA A 15 -9.73 -6.71 5.31
N GLN A 16 -10.50 -6.30 4.28
CA GLN A 16 -11.92 -6.64 4.14
C GLN A 16 -12.16 -8.15 3.99
N GLN A 17 -11.16 -8.89 3.48
CA GLN A 17 -11.18 -10.35 3.38
C GLN A 17 -10.63 -11.03 4.64
N GLY A 18 -10.29 -10.26 5.68
CA GLY A 18 -9.68 -10.75 6.93
C GLY A 18 -8.17 -10.94 6.85
N ASP A 19 -7.52 -10.52 5.76
CA ASP A 19 -6.08 -10.58 5.60
C ASP A 19 -5.42 -9.23 5.93
N TYR A 20 -4.73 -9.17 7.07
CA TYR A 20 -4.05 -7.96 7.54
C TYR A 20 -2.56 -7.91 7.16
N THR A 21 -2.06 -8.85 6.37
CA THR A 21 -0.64 -8.91 6.00
C THR A 21 -0.21 -7.65 5.26
N GLU A 22 -1.02 -7.14 4.33
CA GLU A 22 -0.73 -5.91 3.59
C GLU A 22 -0.70 -4.68 4.50
N VAL A 23 -1.63 -4.58 5.45
CA VAL A 23 -1.65 -3.48 6.44
C VAL A 23 -0.36 -3.48 7.27
N ASN A 24 0.05 -4.65 7.74
CA ASN A 24 1.27 -4.79 8.54
C ASN A 24 2.54 -4.48 7.72
N LEU A 25 2.59 -4.93 6.47
CA LEU A 25 3.70 -4.64 5.56
C LEU A 25 3.82 -3.14 5.30
N LEU A 26 2.70 -2.45 5.04
CA LEU A 26 2.72 -0.99 4.88
C LEU A 26 3.17 -0.28 6.14
N LEU A 27 2.73 -0.73 7.32
CA LEU A 27 3.16 -0.15 8.59
C LEU A 27 4.68 -0.26 8.78
N GLU A 28 5.27 -1.44 8.56
CA GLU A 28 6.70 -1.69 8.69
C GLU A 28 7.52 -0.80 7.75
N VAL A 29 7.10 -0.72 6.48
CA VAL A 29 7.77 0.08 5.46
C VAL A 29 7.70 1.57 5.77
N LEU A 30 6.58 2.06 6.28
CA LEU A 30 6.39 3.48 6.61
C LEU A 30 7.09 3.90 7.90
N GLN A 31 7.41 2.96 8.80
CA GLN A 31 8.24 3.24 9.97
C GLN A 31 9.71 3.52 9.60
N ALA A 32 10.21 2.89 8.53
CA ALA A 32 11.57 3.08 8.04
C ALA A 32 11.60 3.29 6.51
N PRO A 33 11.04 4.41 5.99
CA PRO A 33 10.75 4.57 4.57
C PRO A 33 12.00 4.64 3.68
N PHE A 34 13.18 4.89 4.23
CA PHE A 34 14.44 4.95 3.48
C PHE A 34 15.27 3.67 3.59
N ALA A 35 14.85 2.70 4.41
CA ALA A 35 15.50 1.40 4.50
C ALA A 35 15.10 0.49 3.33
N GLU A 36 15.93 -0.51 3.06
CA GLU A 36 15.57 -1.58 2.12
C GLU A 36 14.53 -2.51 2.74
N HIS A 37 13.45 -2.78 1.99
CA HIS A 37 12.37 -3.66 2.41
C HIS A 37 12.10 -4.69 1.31
N PRO A 38 12.77 -5.86 1.31
CA PRO A 38 12.63 -6.87 0.26
C PRO A 38 11.17 -7.33 0.06
N GLN A 39 10.41 -7.41 1.16
CA GLN A 39 8.99 -7.78 1.15
C GLN A 39 8.08 -6.72 0.49
N ALA A 40 8.57 -5.49 0.37
CA ALA A 40 7.84 -4.35 -0.18
C ALA A 40 8.35 -3.95 -1.57
N GLU A 41 9.21 -4.74 -2.21
CA GLU A 41 9.70 -4.46 -3.58
C GLU A 41 8.55 -4.25 -4.58
N LYS A 42 7.43 -4.98 -4.39
CA LYS A 42 6.20 -4.79 -5.18
C LYS A 42 5.65 -3.36 -5.16
N TYR A 43 5.97 -2.58 -4.13
CA TYR A 43 5.56 -1.18 -3.98
C TYR A 43 6.63 -0.15 -4.39
N ALA A 44 7.87 -0.61 -4.64
CA ALA A 44 8.94 0.23 -5.18
C ALA A 44 8.83 0.41 -6.71
N GLY A 45 8.08 -0.47 -7.38
CA GLY A 45 7.85 -0.45 -8.82
C GLY A 45 6.78 0.54 -9.30
N LEU A 46 6.45 0.44 -10.58
CA LEU A 46 5.35 1.19 -11.18
C LEU A 46 4.02 0.79 -10.55
N PRO A 47 3.08 1.74 -10.37
CA PRO A 47 1.73 1.42 -9.93
C PRO A 47 1.07 0.46 -10.95
N PRO A 48 0.22 -0.49 -10.50
CA PRO A 48 -0.48 -1.40 -11.39
C PRO A 48 -1.54 -0.67 -12.23
N ASP A 49 -1.93 -1.21 -13.39
CA ASP A 49 -2.82 -0.53 -14.36
C ASP A 49 -4.16 -0.07 -13.76
N TRP A 50 -4.72 -0.82 -12.81
CA TRP A 50 -5.95 -0.46 -12.12
C TRP A 50 -5.80 0.75 -11.17
N ALA A 51 -4.57 1.10 -10.79
CA ALA A 51 -4.28 2.20 -9.86
C ALA A 51 -4.55 3.57 -10.45
N GLU A 52 -4.56 3.72 -11.78
CA GLU A 52 -4.87 4.99 -12.44
C GLU A 52 -6.30 5.47 -12.17
N GLN A 53 -7.21 4.54 -11.80
CA GLN A 53 -8.61 4.84 -11.53
C GLN A 53 -8.92 5.10 -10.05
N ILE A 54 -7.93 4.98 -9.16
CA ILE A 54 -8.17 5.12 -7.71
C ILE A 54 -8.18 6.59 -7.31
N SER A 55 -9.37 7.08 -6.98
CA SER A 55 -9.55 8.32 -6.23
C SER A 55 -9.89 7.98 -4.78
N VAL A 56 -8.97 8.22 -3.85
CA VAL A 56 -9.27 8.16 -2.42
C VAL A 56 -9.94 9.49 -2.06
N SER A 57 -11.27 9.47 -2.02
CA SER A 57 -12.06 10.61 -1.58
C SER A 57 -12.06 10.64 -0.05
N CYS A 58 -11.24 11.51 0.55
CA CYS A 58 -11.37 11.85 1.97
C CYS A 58 -12.63 12.70 2.15
N SER A 59 -13.80 12.07 2.31
CA SER A 59 -15.01 12.75 2.78
C SER A 59 -14.81 13.09 4.26
N SER A 60 -14.61 14.38 4.56
CA SER A 60 -14.57 14.93 5.92
C SER A 60 -15.93 14.90 6.60
#